data_AF-A0A4Y2DMM8-F1
#
_entry.id   AF-A0A4Y2DMM8-F1
#
_cell.length_a   1.000
_cell.length_b   1.000
_cell.length_c   1.000
_cell.angle_alpha   90.00
_cell.angle_beta   90.00
_cell.angle_gamma   90.00
#
_symmetry.space_group_name_H-M   'P 1'
#
loop_
_entity.id
_entity.type
_entity.pdbx_description
1 polymer ?
#
loop_
_entity_poly.entity_id
_entity_poly.type
_entity_poly.pdbx_seq_one_letter_code
_entity_poly.pdbx_strand_id
1 'polypeptide(L)'
;MSKALVNQTEMPILRDTGASIDLVSLNHINSEDLTGETVWNKQPLDKNLTCLPLAKIELQSPEFGKIVTKAAVLDAHLDNDIYLLGNRSAKLIGEQRKAPNSNVIVTRDQNL
;
A
#
# COMPACT_ATOMS: atom_id res chain seq x y z
N MET A 1 16.31 -3.69 3.10
CA MET A 1 14.99 -3.14 2.70
C MET A 1 14.56 -3.87 1.45
N SER A 2 13.30 -4.31 1.38
CA SER A 2 12.74 -4.86 0.14
C SER A 2 12.43 -3.71 -0.82
N LYS A 3 12.34 -4.01 -2.11
CA LYS A 3 11.88 -3.08 -3.13
C LYS A 3 10.56 -3.56 -3.71
N ALA A 4 9.72 -2.62 -4.11
CA ALA A 4 8.51 -2.89 -4.89
C ALA A 4 8.26 -1.72 -5.85
N LEU A 5 7.47 -1.97 -6.88
CA LEU A 5 6.93 -0.91 -7.71
C LEU A 5 5.77 -0.26 -6.96
N VAL A 6 5.82 1.07 -6.83
CA VAL A 6 4.78 1.96 -6.30
C VAL A 6 4.32 2.81 -7.47
N ASN A 7 3.10 2.60 -7.98
CA ASN A 7 2.61 3.27 -9.19
C ASN A 7 3.62 3.23 -10.36
N GLN A 8 4.20 2.04 -10.60
CA GLN A 8 5.23 1.76 -11.62
C GLN A 8 6.64 2.30 -11.34
N THR A 9 6.84 3.06 -10.25
CA THR A 9 8.16 3.53 -9.81
C THR A 9 8.78 2.55 -8.82
N GLU A 10 10.00 2.06 -9.07
CA GLU A 10 10.69 1.19 -8.10
C GLU A 10 11.11 2.00 -6.86
N MET A 11 10.64 1.58 -5.69
CA MET A 11 10.95 2.25 -4.42
C MET A 11 11.34 1.23 -3.34
N PRO A 12 12.24 1.60 -2.40
CA PRO A 12 12.43 0.86 -1.16
C PRO A 12 11.14 0.91 -0.31
N ILE A 13 10.75 -0.26 0.20
CA ILE A 13 9.63 -0.43 1.10
C ILE A 13 10.14 -0.66 2.52
N LEU A 14 9.64 0.12 3.46
CA LEU A 14 9.87 -0.09 4.89
C LEU A 14 8.56 -0.49 5.56
N ARG A 15 8.57 -1.63 6.26
CA ARG A 15 7.41 -2.12 7.00
C ARG A 15 7.28 -1.36 8.32
N ASP A 16 6.21 -0.59 8.46
CA ASP A 16 5.85 0.09 9.70
C ASP A 16 4.68 -0.62 10.39
N THR A 17 4.96 -1.30 11.51
CA THR A 17 3.94 -2.00 12.30
C THR A 17 3.14 -1.07 13.22
N GLY A 18 3.62 0.16 13.45
CA GLY A 18 2.90 1.20 14.18
C GLY A 18 1.89 1.96 13.31
N ALA A 19 2.11 1.99 11.99
CA ALA A 19 1.21 2.65 11.05
C ALA A 19 -0.02 1.80 10.71
N SER A 20 -1.21 2.40 10.83
CA SER A 20 -2.47 1.77 10.43
C SER A 20 -2.65 1.74 8.90
N ILE A 21 -2.21 2.80 8.22
CA ILE A 21 -2.27 3.01 6.77
C ILE A 21 -0.87 3.29 6.23
N ASP A 22 -0.68 3.06 4.94
CA ASP A 22 0.59 3.33 4.27
C ASP A 22 0.88 4.84 4.18
N LEU A 23 2.15 5.20 3.99
CA LEU A 23 2.59 6.57 3.75
C LEU A 23 3.48 6.67 2.52
N VAL A 24 3.30 7.73 1.75
CA VAL A 24 4.05 8.03 0.53
C VAL A 24 4.21 9.54 0.36
N SER A 25 5.32 10.01 -0.21
CA SER A 25 5.49 11.44 -0.51
C SER A 25 4.67 11.85 -1.73
N LEU A 26 4.15 13.08 -1.73
CA LEU A 26 3.45 13.68 -2.86
C LEU A 26 4.29 13.69 -4.15
N ASN A 27 5.62 13.71 -4.06
CA ASN A 27 6.50 13.69 -5.24
C ASN A 27 6.37 12.42 -6.08
N HIS A 28 5.90 11.32 -5.49
CA HIS A 28 5.74 10.03 -6.16
C HIS A 28 4.29 9.75 -6.58
N ILE A 29 3.41 10.76 -6.47
CA ILE A 29 1.97 10.63 -6.68
C ILE A 29 1.50 11.58 -7.77
N ASN A 30 0.82 11.03 -8.78
CA ASN A 30 0.14 11.86 -9.77
C ASN A 30 -1.15 12.43 -9.19
N SER A 31 -1.56 13.62 -9.64
CA SER A 31 -2.79 14.26 -9.15
C SER A 31 -4.05 13.41 -9.39
N GLU A 32 -4.05 12.54 -10.40
CA GLU A 32 -5.14 11.61 -10.72
C GLU A 32 -5.28 10.43 -9.73
N ASP A 33 -4.22 10.12 -8.98
CA ASP A 33 -4.24 9.07 -7.98
C ASP A 33 -4.84 9.54 -6.65
N LEU A 34 -4.97 10.86 -6.45
CA LEU A 34 -5.61 11.43 -5.26
C LEU A 34 -7.10 11.09 -5.23
N THR A 35 -7.57 10.57 -4.10
CA THR A 35 -8.95 10.07 -3.98
C THR A 35 -9.95 11.16 -3.55
N GLY A 36 -9.45 12.34 -3.16
CA GLY A 36 -10.25 13.40 -2.54
C GLY A 36 -10.63 13.13 -1.07
N GLU A 37 -10.30 11.95 -0.53
CA GLU A 37 -10.47 11.64 0.89
C GLU A 37 -9.26 12.09 1.70
N THR A 38 -9.45 12.21 3.01
CA THR A 38 -8.39 12.59 3.95
C THR A 38 -8.39 11.70 5.18
N VAL A 39 -7.24 11.54 5.82
CA VAL A 39 -7.09 10.86 7.11
C VAL A 39 -6.41 11.77 8.12
N TRP A 40 -6.79 11.64 9.39
CA TRP A 40 -6.12 12.33 10.48
C TRP A 40 -4.92 11.52 10.94
N ASN A 41 -3.74 12.12 10.82
CA ASN A 41 -2.51 11.60 11.38
C ASN A 41 -2.25 12.25 12.73
N LYS A 42 -2.07 11.44 13.76
CA LYS A 42 -1.59 11.88 15.08
C LYS A 42 -0.12 11.54 15.18
N GLN A 43 0.74 12.54 15.06
CA GLN A 43 2.17 12.30 15.21
C GLN A 43 2.50 12.02 16.68
N PRO A 44 3.46 11.13 16.99
CA PRO A 44 3.80 10.80 18.38
C PRO A 44 4.34 11.98 19.18
N LEU A 45 5.02 12.91 18.52
CA LEU A 45 5.70 14.05 19.13
C LEU A 45 4.92 15.37 19.00
N ASP A 46 3.85 15.39 18.21
CA ASP A 46 2.97 16.55 18.06
C ASP A 46 1.60 16.26 18.69
N LYS A 47 1.09 17.23 19.45
CA LYS A 47 -0.27 17.13 19.99
C LYS A 47 -1.33 17.45 18.93
N ASN A 48 -0.93 18.07 17.82
CA ASN A 48 -1.82 18.41 16.73
C ASN A 48 -2.14 17.19 15.87
N LEU A 49 -3.36 17.18 15.35
CA LEU A 49 -3.79 16.23 14.32
C LEU A 49 -3.57 16.89 12.96
N THR A 50 -2.80 16.23 12.10
CA THR A 50 -2.58 16.70 10.73
C THR A 50 -3.51 15.95 9.80
N CYS A 51 -4.25 16.68 8.97
CA CYS A 51 -5.08 16.09 7.93
C CYS A 51 -4.19 15.78 6.71
N LEU A 52 -4.07 14.51 6.33
CA LEU A 52 -3.32 14.08 5.16
C LEU A 52 -4.28 13.59 4.07
N PRO A 53 -4.10 13.99 2.80
CA PRO A 53 -4.89 13.44 1.71
C PRO A 53 -4.56 11.97 1.48
N LEU A 54 -5.51 11.24 0.90
CA LEU A 54 -5.32 9.85 0.49
C LEU A 54 -5.09 9.76 -1.01
N ALA A 55 -4.15 8.89 -1.39
CA ALA A 55 -3.93 8.47 -2.76
C ALA A 55 -4.20 6.97 -2.91
N LYS A 56 -4.71 6.59 -4.08
CA LYS A 56 -4.76 5.20 -4.52
C LYS A 56 -3.37 4.79 -4.97
N ILE A 57 -2.87 3.70 -4.40
CA ILE A 57 -1.54 3.16 -4.70
C ILE A 57 -1.67 1.75 -5.23
N GLU A 58 -0.98 1.50 -6.33
CA GLU A 58 -0.70 0.17 -6.84
C GLU A 58 0.69 -0.26 -6.39
N LEU A 59 0.75 -1.31 -5.54
CA LEU A 59 2.01 -1.94 -5.15
C LEU A 59 2.19 -3.23 -5.95
N GLN A 60 3.37 -3.42 -6.51
CA GLN A 60 3.71 -4.64 -7.22
C GLN A 60 5.10 -5.16 -6.83
N SER A 61 5.16 -6.43 -6.43
CA SER A 61 6.40 -7.13 -6.12
C SER A 61 6.28 -8.61 -6.51
N PRO A 62 7.38 -9.27 -6.91
CA PRO A 62 7.39 -10.73 -7.10
C PRO A 62 6.90 -11.51 -5.87
N GLU A 63 7.08 -10.96 -4.66
CA GLU A 63 6.79 -11.64 -3.40
C GLU A 63 5.31 -11.66 -3.00
N PHE A 64 4.51 -10.73 -3.52
CA PHE A 64 3.09 -10.60 -3.17
C PHE A 64 2.18 -10.30 -4.36
N GLY A 65 2.74 -10.28 -5.57
CA GLY A 65 2.02 -9.90 -6.77
C GLY A 65 1.66 -8.42 -6.78
N LYS A 66 0.51 -8.11 -7.37
CA LYS A 66 -0.04 -6.76 -7.47
C LYS A 66 -1.17 -6.60 -6.46
N ILE A 67 -1.14 -5.52 -5.68
CA ILE A 67 -2.22 -5.08 -4.80
C ILE A 67 -2.55 -3.61 -5.06
N VAL A 68 -3.80 -3.24 -4.83
CA VAL A 68 -4.24 -1.84 -4.84
C VAL A 68 -4.68 -1.46 -3.44
N THR A 69 -4.17 -0.36 -2.92
CA THR A 69 -4.41 0.11 -1.56
C THR A 69 -4.57 1.64 -1.54
N LYS A 70 -4.80 2.20 -0.36
CA LYS A 70 -4.78 3.65 -0.12
C LYS A 70 -3.60 3.98 0.80
N ALA A 71 -2.87 5.03 0.47
CA ALA A 71 -1.81 5.59 1.29
C ALA A 71 -2.13 7.04 1.66
N ALA A 72 -1.72 7.46 2.84
CA ALA A 72 -1.71 8.86 3.20
C ALA A 72 -0.50 9.55 2.57
N VAL A 73 -0.74 10.71 1.99
CA VAL A 73 0.26 11.43 1.23
C VAL A 73 0.90 12.48 2.13
N LEU A 74 2.22 12.40 2.26
CA LEU A 74 3.05 13.36 2.97
C LEU A 74 3.38 14.54 2.06
N ASP A 75 3.64 15.68 2.68
CA ASP A 75 4.14 16.86 1.99
C ASP A 75 5.43 16.54 1.21
N ALA A 76 5.58 17.16 0.03
CA ALA A 76 6.73 16.99 -0.86
C ALA A 76 8.09 17.29 -0.19
N HIS A 77 8.11 18.13 0.83
CA HIS A 77 9.33 18.46 1.59
C HIS A 77 9.79 17.36 2.55
N LEU A 78 8.92 16.38 2.87
CA LEU A 78 9.23 15.25 3.75
C LEU A 78 9.64 13.99 2.98
N ASP A 79 9.96 14.14 1.69
CA ASP A 79 10.35 13.04 0.84
C ASP A 79 11.68 12.42 1.27
N ASN A 80 11.70 11.10 1.33
CA ASN A 80 12.88 10.30 1.61
C ASN A 80 13.03 9.16 0.60
N ASP A 81 12.31 9.20 -0.53
CA ASP A 81 12.27 8.15 -1.56
C ASP A 81 11.88 6.77 -1.01
N ILE A 82 11.19 6.71 0.13
CA ILE A 82 10.78 5.48 0.81
C ILE A 82 9.26 5.44 0.91
N TYR A 83 8.69 4.28 0.59
CA TYR A 83 7.30 3.97 0.86
C TYR A 83 7.16 3.24 2.19
N LEU A 84 6.32 3.75 3.09
CA LEU A 84 6.04 3.11 4.37
C LEU A 84 4.82 2.22 4.23
N LEU A 85 5.02 0.91 4.38
CA LEU A 85 3.96 -0.09 4.32
C LEU A 85 3.32 -0.25 5.70
N GLY A 86 2.07 0.17 5.84
CA GLY A 86 1.25 0.09 7.03
C GLY A 86 0.47 -1.23 7.16
N ASN A 87 -0.20 -1.38 8.31
CA ASN A 87 -0.85 -2.61 8.71
C ASN A 87 -1.97 -3.05 7.77
N ARG A 88 -2.71 -2.09 7.18
CA ARG A 88 -3.77 -2.39 6.22
C ARG A 88 -3.24 -3.14 5.00
N SER A 89 -2.21 -2.63 4.34
CA SER A 89 -1.66 -3.26 3.13
C SER A 89 -0.91 -4.54 3.43
N ALA A 90 -0.21 -4.62 4.57
CA ALA A 90 0.41 -5.86 5.00
C ALA A 90 -0.61 -6.99 5.24
N LYS A 91 -1.81 -6.67 5.75
CA LYS A 91 -2.90 -7.63 5.88
C LYS A 91 -3.38 -8.11 4.51
N LEU A 92 -3.60 -7.20 3.56
CA LEU A 92 -3.99 -7.54 2.18
C LEU A 92 -2.97 -8.46 1.51
N ILE A 93 -1.68 -8.16 1.64
CA ILE A 93 -0.58 -9.02 1.16
C ILE A 93 -0.66 -10.42 1.79
N GLY A 94 -0.90 -10.50 3.10
CA GLY A 94 -1.04 -11.77 3.81
C GLY A 94 -2.26 -12.58 3.36
N GLU A 95 -3.38 -11.93 3.05
CA GLU A 95 -4.59 -12.58 2.54
C GLU A 95 -4.41 -13.08 1.11
N GLN A 96 -3.80 -12.29 0.23
CA GLN A 96 -3.51 -12.69 -1.15
C GLN A 96 -2.57 -13.88 -1.24
N ARG A 97 -1.57 -13.95 -0.35
CA ARG A 97 -0.68 -15.12 -0.24
C ARG A 97 -1.40 -16.40 0.20
N LYS A 98 -2.51 -16.28 0.94
CA LYS A 98 -3.33 -17.42 1.37
C LYS A 98 -4.33 -17.86 0.30
N ALA A 99 -4.73 -16.95 -0.59
CA ALA A 99 -5.62 -17.21 -1.71
C ALA A 99 -4.94 -16.98 -3.06
N PRO A 100 -3.86 -17.72 -3.41
CA PRO A 100 -3.24 -17.59 -4.72
C PRO A 100 -4.20 -18.20 -5.76
N ASN A 101 -5.06 -17.37 -6.34
CA ASN A 101 -5.91 -17.64 -7.50
C ASN A 101 -6.37 -19.11 -7.62
N SER A 102 -7.30 -19.55 -6.78
CA SER A 102 -8.00 -20.81 -6.99
C SER A 102 -9.02 -20.68 -8.12
N ASN A 103 -8.56 -20.44 -9.35
CA ASN A 103 -9.34 -20.73 -10.56
C ASN A 103 -9.21 -22.22 -10.91
N VAL A 104 -9.23 -23.10 -9.90
CA VAL A 104 -9.24 -24.55 -10.12
C VAL A 104 -10.66 -24.91 -10.53
N ILE A 105 -10.87 -25.08 -11.84
CA ILE A 105 -12.07 -25.75 -12.34
C ILE A 105 -11.95 -27.21 -11.93
N VAL A 106 -12.63 -27.60 -10.86
CA VAL A 106 -12.76 -29.01 -10.48
C VAL A 106 -13.77 -29.64 -11.44
N THR A 107 -13.29 -30.35 -12.45
CA THR A 107 -14.16 -31.21 -13.26
C THR A 107 -14.49 -32.46 -12.44
N ARG A 108 -15.78 -32.76 -12.27
CA ARG A 108 -16.22 -34.04 -11.70
C ARG A 108 -15.70 -35.17 -12.57
N ASP A 109 -14.85 -36.02 -12.02
CA ASP A 109 -14.55 -37.32 -12.63
C ASP A 109 -15.81 -38.18 -12.55
N GLN A 110 -16.47 -38.37 -13.70
CA GLN A 110 -17.54 -39.37 -13.82
C GLN A 110 -16.84 -40.71 -14.03
N ASN A 111 -16.48 -41.37 -12.92
CA ASN A 111 -16.15 -42.79 -13.00
C ASN A 111 -17.46 -43.55 -13.32
N LEU A 112 -17.49 -44.10 -14.54
CA LEU A 112 -18.46 -45.08 -15.05
C LEU A 112 -18.37 -46.41 -14.29
#